data_AF-V7GTZ1-F1
#
_entry.id   AF-V7GTZ1-F1
#
_cell.length_a   1.000
_cell.length_b   1.000
_cell.length_c   1.000
_cell.angle_alpha   90.00
_cell.angle_beta   90.00
_cell.angle_gamma   90.00
#
_symmetry.space_group_name_H-M   'P 1'
#
loop_
_entity.id
_entity.type
_entity.pdbx_description
1 polymer ?
#
loop_
_entity_poly.entity_id
_entity_poly.type
_entity_poly.pdbx_seq_one_letter_code
_entity_poly.pdbx_strand_id
1 'polypeptide(L)'
;MKPGLEGMVSKRRDSKYRSGRSTAWLKIKSYMVEEYELLGVEREPGKAAFALMADRKTGQYVGSAFINSSRAIRERLWKRVQEHAGPAPKGMKRPATQWVKSGIIGRVKHLRGEEDLRHASLQDFREDDTDGRA
;
A
#
# COMPACT_ATOMS: atom_id res chain seq x y z
N MET A 1 14.05 24.27 -1.38
CA MET A 1 13.98 22.84 -1.73
C MET A 1 14.00 22.03 -0.43
N LYS A 2 13.01 21.18 -0.14
CA LYS A 2 13.00 20.36 1.09
C LYS A 2 13.84 19.09 0.86
N PRO A 3 14.72 18.68 1.79
CA PRO A 3 15.51 17.47 1.62
C PRO A 3 14.60 16.23 1.68
N GLY A 4 14.83 15.25 0.80
CA GLY A 4 14.10 13.98 0.72
C GLY A 4 14.45 13.01 1.84
N LEU A 5 14.30 13.44 3.10
CA LEU A 5 14.65 12.64 4.28
C LEU A 5 13.58 11.58 4.57
N GLU A 6 13.99 10.34 4.89
CA GLU A 6 13.09 9.26 5.36
C GLU A 6 12.33 9.66 6.64
N GLY A 7 12.92 10.55 7.44
CA GLY A 7 12.36 10.98 8.71
C GLY A 7 13.39 11.71 9.59
N MET A 8 13.12 11.72 10.90
CA MET A 8 13.96 12.35 11.92
C MET A 8 14.21 11.38 13.08
N VAL A 9 15.41 11.45 13.66
CA VAL A 9 15.72 10.79 14.93
C VAL A 9 15.94 11.87 15.98
N SER A 10 15.03 11.98 16.95
CA SER A 10 15.18 12.89 18.09
C SER A 10 15.85 12.16 19.24
N LYS A 11 16.92 12.74 19.79
CA LYS A 11 17.65 12.22 20.94
C LYS A 11 17.48 13.18 22.11
N ARG A 12 17.14 12.69 23.30
CA ARG A 12 17.10 13.50 24.52
C ARG A 12 18.49 14.05 24.80
N ARG A 13 18.62 15.39 24.84
CA ARG A 13 19.89 16.10 25.03
C ARG A 13 20.68 15.58 26.22
N ASP A 14 20.01 15.37 27.35
CA ASP A 14 20.66 15.03 28.62
C ASP A 14 20.76 13.51 28.85
N SER A 15 20.51 12.68 27.81
CA SER A 15 20.56 11.23 27.93
C SER A 15 21.96 10.67 27.71
N LYS A 16 22.38 9.75 28.59
CA LYS A 16 23.58 8.92 28.36
C LYS A 16 23.25 7.80 27.38
N TYR A 17 24.21 7.44 26.54
CA TYR A 17 24.07 6.28 25.66
C TYR A 17 23.91 5.01 26.50
N ARG A 18 22.92 4.19 26.15
CA ARG A 18 22.66 2.87 26.76
C ARG A 18 22.27 1.90 25.66
N SER A 19 22.86 0.72 25.67
CA SER A 19 22.41 -0.39 24.83
C SER A 19 21.06 -0.94 25.33
N GLY A 20 20.27 -1.51 24.43
CA GLY A 20 18.95 -2.08 24.74
C GLY A 20 17.79 -1.12 24.54
N ARG A 21 16.62 -1.48 25.09
CA ARG A 21 15.37 -0.73 24.90
C ARG A 21 15.44 0.63 25.59
N SER A 22 15.29 1.70 24.82
CA SER A 22 15.35 3.07 25.33
C SER A 22 14.31 3.96 24.67
N THR A 23 13.73 4.89 25.44
CA THR A 23 12.84 5.96 24.95
C THR A 23 13.58 7.28 24.75
N ALA A 24 14.90 7.31 24.98
CA ALA A 24 15.71 8.50 24.79
C ALA A 24 15.90 8.85 23.31
N TRP A 25 15.71 7.89 22.42
CA TRP A 25 15.84 8.04 20.97
C TRP A 25 14.51 7.70 20.32
N LEU A 26 13.91 8.66 19.63
CA LEU A 26 12.62 8.50 18.95
C LEU A 26 12.81 8.68 17.45
N LYS A 27 12.48 7.64 16.67
CA LYS A 27 12.44 7.71 15.20
C LYS A 27 11.04 8.11 14.77
N ILE A 28 10.94 9.18 14.00
CA ILE A 28 9.71 9.65 13.35
C ILE A 28 9.93 9.49 11.86
N LYS A 29 9.11 8.66 11.19
CA LYS A 29 9.19 8.42 9.74
C LYS A 29 8.26 9.36 8.99
N SER A 30 8.68 9.82 7.81
CA SER A 30 7.87 10.61 6.90
C SER A 30 7.05 9.68 6.00
N TYR A 31 5.74 9.73 6.12
CA TYR A 31 4.80 8.97 5.29
C TYR A 31 4.11 9.90 4.27
N MET A 32 3.71 9.33 3.13
CA MET A 32 2.75 9.93 2.22
C MET A 32 1.52 9.04 2.09
N VAL A 33 0.41 9.65 1.66
CA VAL A 33 -0.82 8.94 1.34
C VAL A 33 -1.22 9.37 -0.07
N GLU A 34 -1.17 8.42 -1.00
CA GLU A 34 -1.46 8.64 -2.41
C GLU A 34 -2.46 7.59 -2.91
N GLU A 35 -3.00 7.85 -4.10
CA GLU A 35 -3.99 6.98 -4.74
C GLU A 35 -3.34 6.15 -5.84
N TYR A 36 -3.59 4.84 -5.82
CA TYR A 36 -3.06 3.89 -6.79
C TYR A 36 -4.18 3.00 -7.30
N GLU A 37 -4.02 2.45 -8.50
CA GLU A 37 -4.97 1.49 -9.05
C GLU A 37 -4.73 0.10 -8.46
N LEU A 38 -5.80 -0.62 -8.12
CA LEU A 38 -5.73 -1.98 -7.60
C LEU A 38 -5.70 -2.98 -8.76
N LEU A 39 -4.58 -3.70 -8.91
CA LEU A 39 -4.46 -4.78 -9.90
C LEU A 39 -5.03 -6.11 -9.40
N GLY A 40 -4.89 -6.36 -8.10
CA GLY A 40 -5.26 -7.66 -7.52
C GLY A 40 -5.06 -7.71 -6.02
N VAL A 41 -5.63 -8.73 -5.39
CA VAL A 41 -5.44 -9.03 -3.97
C VAL A 41 -4.82 -10.40 -3.83
N GLU A 42 -3.63 -10.44 -3.23
CA GLU A 42 -2.94 -11.67 -2.85
C GLU A 42 -3.38 -12.10 -1.45
N ARG A 43 -3.91 -13.31 -1.34
CA ARG A 43 -4.36 -13.86 -0.07
C ARG A 43 -4.07 -15.35 -0.01
N GLU A 44 -3.27 -15.74 0.97
CA GLU A 44 -3.02 -17.13 1.31
C GLU A 44 -3.63 -17.46 2.69
N PRO A 45 -4.20 -18.66 2.88
CA PRO A 45 -4.63 -19.11 4.20
C PRO A 45 -3.49 -19.01 5.22
N GLY A 46 -3.77 -18.40 6.38
CA GLY A 46 -2.78 -18.24 7.46
C GLY A 46 -1.77 -17.10 7.27
N LYS A 47 -1.79 -16.38 6.13
CA LYS A 47 -0.90 -15.23 5.89
C LYS A 47 -1.67 -13.90 5.81
N ALA A 48 -0.89 -12.83 5.95
CA ALA A 48 -1.29 -11.47 5.66
C ALA A 48 -1.81 -11.33 4.22
N ALA A 49 -2.88 -10.54 4.03
CA ALA A 49 -3.39 -10.21 2.71
C ALA A 49 -2.73 -8.92 2.18
N PHE A 50 -2.43 -8.90 0.88
CA PHE A 50 -1.76 -7.78 0.22
C PHE A 50 -2.55 -7.33 -1.01
N ALA A 51 -2.64 -6.02 -1.20
CA ALA A 51 -3.16 -5.40 -2.40
C ALA A 51 -2.00 -5.09 -3.35
N LEU A 52 -2.06 -5.57 -4.59
CA LEU A 52 -1.10 -5.26 -5.65
C LEU A 52 -1.52 -3.94 -6.30
N MET A 53 -0.65 -2.95 -6.24
CA MET A 53 -0.96 -1.59 -6.66
C MET A 53 -0.22 -1.23 -7.94
N ALA A 54 -0.87 -0.44 -8.79
CA ALA A 54 -0.30 0.15 -9.98
C ALA A 54 -0.37 1.67 -9.95
N ASP A 55 0.59 2.31 -10.61
CA ASP A 55 0.51 3.73 -10.90
C ASP A 55 -0.66 4.01 -11.85
N ARG A 56 -1.47 5.03 -11.53
CA ARG A 56 -2.70 5.34 -12.26
C ARG A 56 -2.48 5.88 -13.67
N LYS A 57 -1.28 6.40 -13.98
CA LYS A 57 -0.98 7.01 -15.28
C LYS A 57 -0.41 6.00 -16.24
N THR A 58 0.47 5.14 -15.73
CA THR A 58 1.24 4.17 -16.52
C THR A 58 0.65 2.77 -16.49
N GLY A 59 -0.20 2.45 -15.50
CA GLY A 59 -0.71 1.10 -15.25
C GLY A 59 0.38 0.11 -14.79
N GLN A 60 1.59 0.60 -14.50
CA GLN A 60 2.71 -0.25 -14.10
C GLN A 60 2.61 -0.59 -12.62
N TYR A 61 2.97 -1.83 -12.29
CA TYR A 61 3.01 -2.30 -10.90
C TYR A 61 4.08 -1.52 -10.10
N VAL A 62 3.66 -0.91 -9.00
CA VAL A 62 4.53 -0.10 -8.12
C VAL A 62 4.76 -0.73 -6.75
N GLY A 63 4.18 -1.91 -6.49
CA GLY A 63 4.42 -2.65 -5.26
C GLY A 63 3.15 -3.17 -4.59
N SER A 64 3.34 -3.82 -3.43
CA SER A 64 2.26 -4.41 -2.65
C SER A 64 2.01 -3.60 -1.37
N ALA A 65 0.74 -3.35 -1.09
CA ALA A 65 0.29 -2.69 0.12
C ALA A 65 -0.34 -3.70 1.07
N PHE A 66 0.11 -3.71 2.32
CA PHE A 66 -0.48 -4.57 3.34
C PHE A 66 -1.90 -4.11 3.66
N ILE A 67 -2.85 -5.04 3.70
CA ILE A 67 -4.25 -4.72 4.03
C ILE A 67 -4.41 -4.73 5.55
N ASN A 68 -4.03 -3.60 6.17
CA ASN A 68 -4.16 -3.37 7.62
C ASN A 68 -5.49 -2.72 8.02
N SER A 69 -6.49 -2.78 7.14
CA SER A 69 -7.78 -2.14 7.36
C SER A 69 -8.65 -2.96 8.31
N SER A 70 -9.68 -2.32 8.88
CA SER A 70 -10.67 -3.00 9.73
C SER A 70 -11.31 -4.18 8.98
N ARG A 71 -11.87 -5.14 9.73
CA ARG A 71 -12.56 -6.31 9.17
C ARG A 71 -13.62 -5.90 8.14
N ALA A 72 -14.38 -4.84 8.42
CA ALA A 72 -15.41 -4.32 7.51
C ALA A 72 -14.84 -3.86 6.17
N ILE A 73 -13.71 -3.12 6.17
CA ILE A 73 -13.06 -2.67 4.93
C ILE A 73 -12.53 -3.87 4.13
N ARG A 74 -11.96 -4.86 4.82
CA ARG A 74 -11.46 -6.10 4.19
C ARG A 74 -12.58 -6.88 3.51
N GLU A 75 -13.73 -7.04 4.18
CA GLU A 75 -14.89 -7.74 3.62
C GLU A 75 -15.48 -6.97 2.43
N ARG A 76 -15.61 -5.63 2.53
CA ARG A 76 -16.08 -4.78 1.43
C ARG A 76 -15.15 -4.87 0.22
N LEU A 77 -13.83 -4.80 0.46
CA LEU A 77 -12.82 -4.93 -0.58
C LEU A 77 -12.93 -6.29 -1.25
N TRP A 78 -13.06 -7.36 -0.46
CA TRP A 78 -13.13 -8.72 -0.99
C TRP A 78 -14.37 -8.95 -1.85
N LYS A 79 -15.53 -8.45 -1.42
CA LYS A 79 -16.75 -8.49 -2.23
C LYS A 79 -16.54 -7.79 -3.58
N ARG A 80 -15.93 -6.60 -3.57
CA ARG A 80 -15.70 -5.82 -4.79
C ARG A 80 -14.67 -6.46 -5.72
N VAL A 81 -13.62 -7.04 -5.16
CA VAL A 81 -12.59 -7.81 -5.89
C VAL A 81 -13.20 -9.01 -6.60
N GLN A 82 -14.21 -9.68 -6.01
CA GLN A 82 -14.93 -10.77 -6.66
C GLN A 82 -15.86 -10.27 -7.77
N GLU A 83 -16.61 -9.18 -7.53
CA GLU A 83 -17.51 -8.59 -8.52
C GLU A 83 -16.76 -8.05 -9.74
N HIS A 84 -15.55 -7.53 -9.55
CA HIS A 84 -14.67 -7.02 -10.61
C HIS A 84 -13.55 -8.00 -10.97
N ALA A 85 -13.76 -9.30 -10.82
CA ALA A 85 -12.74 -10.28 -11.19
C ALA A 85 -12.31 -10.13 -12.66
N GLY A 86 -11.01 -10.05 -12.90
CA GLY A 86 -10.43 -9.82 -14.23
C GLY A 86 -9.29 -10.79 -14.57
N PRO A 87 -8.79 -10.77 -15.81
CA PRO A 87 -7.62 -11.58 -16.19
C PRO A 87 -6.35 -11.05 -15.52
N ALA A 88 -5.37 -11.93 -15.35
CA ALA A 88 -4.05 -11.55 -14.86
C ALA A 88 -3.35 -10.56 -15.83
N PRO A 89 -2.66 -9.52 -15.32
CA PRO A 89 -1.80 -8.68 -16.12
C PRO A 89 -0.73 -9.50 -16.85
N LYS A 90 -0.38 -9.08 -18.07
CA LYS A 90 0.61 -9.77 -18.91
C LYS A 90 1.94 -9.91 -18.17
N GLY A 91 2.42 -11.15 -18.01
CA GLY A 91 3.72 -11.46 -17.43
C GLY A 91 3.76 -11.68 -15.91
N MET A 92 2.65 -11.51 -15.18
CA MET A 92 2.63 -11.71 -13.73
C MET A 92 2.04 -13.07 -13.35
N LYS A 93 2.89 -14.02 -12.93
CA LYS A 93 2.46 -15.34 -12.42
C LYS A 93 2.42 -15.33 -10.90
N ARG A 94 1.26 -15.01 -10.32
CA ARG A 94 1.00 -15.10 -8.88
C ARG A 94 -0.24 -15.97 -8.62
N PRO A 95 -0.07 -17.26 -8.26
CA PRO A 95 -1.19 -18.21 -8.18
C PRO A 95 -2.14 -17.92 -7.00
N ALA A 96 -1.67 -17.24 -5.96
CA ALA A 96 -2.48 -16.86 -4.79
C ALA A 96 -3.14 -15.47 -4.92
N THR A 97 -3.11 -14.87 -6.13
CA THR A 97 -3.66 -13.53 -6.39
C THR A 97 -5.00 -13.63 -7.10
N GLN A 98 -6.01 -12.99 -6.53
CA GLN A 98 -7.26 -12.69 -7.21
C GLN A 98 -7.09 -11.37 -7.99
N TRP A 99 -7.10 -11.46 -9.32
CA TRP A 99 -6.97 -10.31 -10.20
C TRP A 99 -8.28 -9.55 -10.34
N VAL A 100 -8.17 -8.24 -10.50
CA VAL A 100 -9.30 -7.31 -10.61
C VAL A 100 -9.17 -6.54 -11.92
N LYS A 101 -10.30 -6.26 -12.57
CA LYS A 101 -10.39 -5.30 -13.66
C LYS A 101 -10.03 -3.90 -13.16
N SER A 102 -9.46 -3.07 -14.02
CA SER A 102 -9.23 -1.64 -13.75
C SER A 102 -10.52 -0.94 -13.29
N GLY A 103 -10.37 0.06 -12.41
CA GLY A 103 -11.50 0.85 -11.87
C GLY A 103 -11.63 0.87 -10.34
N ILE A 104 -10.83 0.09 -9.60
CA ILE A 104 -10.74 0.22 -8.14
C ILE A 104 -9.49 1.03 -7.78
N ILE A 105 -9.68 2.14 -7.06
CA ILE A 105 -8.59 3.00 -6.58
C ILE A 105 -8.38 2.77 -5.09
N GLY A 106 -7.18 2.35 -4.71
CA GLY A 106 -6.75 2.22 -3.34
C GLY A 106 -6.04 3.47 -2.83
N ARG A 107 -6.42 3.95 -1.64
CA ARG A 107 -5.70 4.98 -0.90
C ARG A 107 -4.62 4.32 -0.05
N VAL A 108 -3.36 4.54 -0.40
CA VAL A 108 -2.22 3.80 0.17
C VAL A 108 -1.32 4.74 0.95
N LYS A 109 -1.01 4.37 2.18
CA LYS A 109 0.00 5.04 3.01
C LYS A 109 1.34 4.31 2.88
N HIS A 110 2.39 5.00 2.44
CA HIS A 110 3.74 4.43 2.25
C HIS A 110 4.84 5.42 2.70
N LEU A 111 6.08 4.96 2.78
CA LEU A 111 7.22 5.86 3.08
C LEU A 111 7.49 6.81 1.91
N ARG A 112 7.83 8.05 2.25
CA ARG A 112 8.22 9.06 1.26
C ARG A 112 9.65 8.80 0.76
N GLY A 113 9.87 8.98 -0.54
CA GLY A 113 11.21 9.13 -1.12
C GLY A 113 11.71 7.96 -1.96
N GLU A 114 10.88 6.94 -2.19
CA GLU A 114 11.17 5.85 -3.13
C GLU A 114 10.13 5.84 -4.26
N GLU A 115 10.53 5.32 -5.43
CA GLU A 115 9.65 5.17 -6.61
C GLU A 115 8.63 4.05 -6.41
N ASP A 116 9.02 3.01 -5.67
CA ASP A 116 8.17 1.87 -5.33
C ASP A 116 7.55 2.00 -3.93
N LEU A 117 6.44 1.30 -3.74
CA LEU A 117 5.69 1.24 -2.48
C LEU A 117 6.43 0.45 -1.39
N ARG A 118 7.19 1.16 -0.56
CA ARG A 118 7.86 0.58 0.61
C ARG A 118 7.09 0.80 1.91
N HIS A 119 6.93 -0.28 2.69
CA HIS A 119 6.12 -0.30 3.93
C HIS A 119 4.69 0.24 3.71
N ALA A 120 4.12 -0.09 2.55
CA ALA A 120 2.81 0.40 2.15
C ALA A 120 1.67 -0.31 2.89
N SER A 121 0.62 0.45 3.18
CA SER A 121 -0.61 -0.05 3.78
C SER A 121 -1.84 0.54 3.10
N LEU A 122 -2.78 -0.33 2.72
CA LEU A 122 -4.05 0.11 2.16
C LEU A 122 -4.92 0.66 3.29
N GLN A 123 -5.27 1.94 3.19
CA GLN A 123 -6.07 2.62 4.20
C GLN A 123 -7.57 2.48 3.88
N ASP A 124 -7.93 2.77 2.64
CA ASP A 124 -9.30 2.69 2.14
C ASP A 124 -9.27 2.49 0.62
N PHE A 125 -10.43 2.29 0.01
CA PHE A 125 -10.57 2.22 -1.45
C PHE A 125 -11.88 2.85 -1.91
N ARG A 126 -11.87 3.31 -3.15
CA ARG A 126 -13.04 3.85 -3.84
C ARG A 126 -13.08 3.30 -5.26
N GLU A 127 -14.22 3.51 -5.89
CA GLU A 127 -14.41 3.16 -7.28
C GLU A 127 -14.17 4.40 -8.13
N ASP A 128 -13.54 4.19 -9.27
CA ASP A 128 -13.41 5.21 -10.29
C ASP A 128 -14.58 5.01 -11.26
N ASP A 129 -15.51 5.96 -11.29
CA ASP A 129 -16.70 5.96 -12.14
C ASP A 129 -16.36 6.25 -13.62
N THR A 130 -15.14 5.93 -14.04
CA THR A 130 -14.62 6.24 -15.38
C THR A 130 -14.92 5.09 -16.35
N ASP A 131 -16.19 4.66 -16.40
CA ASP A 131 -16.75 3.88 -17.51
C ASP A 131 -17.09 4.83 -18.67
N GLY A 132 -16.06 5.49 -19.24
CA GLY A 132 -16.31 6.62 -20.14
C GLY A 132 -15.14 7.17 -20.96
N ARG A 133 -14.10 6.38 -21.25
CA ARG A 133 -13.15 6.73 -22.32
C ARG A 133 -13.30 5.77 -23.49
N ALA A 134 -14.20 6.16 -24.38
CA ALA A 134 -14.17 5.82 -25.80
C ALA A 134 -12.93 6.39 -26.48
#